data_AF-A0A2V2BAB2-F1
#
_entry.id   AF-A0A2V2BAB2-F1
#
_cell.length_a   1.000
_cell.length_b   1.000
_cell.length_c   1.000
_cell.angle_alpha   90.00
_cell.angle_beta   90.00
_cell.angle_gamma   90.00
#
_symmetry.space_group_name_H-M   'P 1'
#
loop_
_entity.id
_entity.type
_entity.pdbx_description
1 polymer ?
#
loop_
_entity_poly.entity_id
_entity_poly.type
_entity_poly.pdbx_seq_one_letter_code
_entity_poly.pdbx_strand_id
1 'polypeptide(L)'
;MSHVNTLNINSQHQQKVRRMNLFISISAALAGLLFGLDIGVISGALPFITQHFRLSSHEQEWVVSSMMLGAAIGAICNGWVSHSLGRKYSLMAGAVLFILGSLGSAFATSVEALLGFRVLLGVAVGVASYTAPLYLSEMATENVRGKMISLYQLMITFGIVLAFLSDTAFSYSGNWRAMLGVLALPAVILFIMVIFLPNSPRWLAAKGLHVEAEEVLRMLRDTSEKARQELNDIRESLRMKQGGFALFKRNPNVRRAVFLGMLLQGMQQFTGMNIIMYYAPQIFKMAGFKSTQEQMIATVVVGLTFMFATFIAVFTVDRAGRKPVLKIGFSVMAFATLVLGYCLMKAGQGEISSGLSWVSVGMTMLCIGGYAMSAAPVVWILCSEIQPLKCRDFGITCSTTTNWVANMIIGATFLSLLGSIGAAGTFWLYTGFNLLFIVITVYLVPETKNVTLERIERNLMAGEKLRDLGR
;
A
#
# COMPACT_ATOMS: atom_id res chain seq x y z
N MET A 1 -39.54 29.41 21.38
CA MET A 1 -38.98 29.59 20.02
C MET A 1 -37.45 29.54 19.98
N SER A 2 -36.70 30.06 20.98
CA SER A 2 -35.22 30.01 21.00
C SER A 2 -34.64 28.58 21.03
N HIS A 3 -35.23 27.67 21.81
CA HIS A 3 -34.73 26.28 21.95
C HIS A 3 -34.84 25.44 20.66
N VAL A 4 -35.89 25.66 19.86
CA VAL A 4 -36.12 24.94 18.59
C VAL A 4 -35.14 25.43 17.51
N ASN A 5 -34.84 26.74 17.48
CA ASN A 5 -33.83 27.29 16.57
C ASN A 5 -32.41 26.80 16.92
N THR A 6 -32.05 26.68 18.20
CA THR A 6 -30.74 26.11 18.59
C THR A 6 -30.60 24.63 18.25
N LEU A 7 -31.68 23.84 18.35
CA LEU A 7 -31.67 22.42 17.96
C LEU A 7 -31.54 22.25 16.43
N ASN A 8 -32.20 23.11 15.64
CA ASN A 8 -32.08 23.12 14.17
C ASN A 8 -30.71 23.59 13.68
N ILE A 9 -30.08 24.57 14.33
CA ILE A 9 -28.72 25.03 13.99
C ILE A 9 -27.70 23.94 14.30
N ASN A 10 -27.84 23.24 15.43
CA ASN A 10 -26.96 22.13 15.80
C ASN A 10 -27.09 20.94 14.84
N SER A 11 -28.31 20.62 14.35
CA SER A 11 -28.52 19.53 13.39
C SER A 11 -27.95 19.85 12.01
N GLN A 12 -28.07 21.10 11.54
CA GLN A 12 -27.47 21.55 10.28
C GLN A 12 -25.94 21.58 10.34
N HIS A 13 -25.36 22.04 11.45
CA HIS A 13 -23.90 22.02 11.67
C HIS A 13 -23.36 20.58 11.66
N GLN A 14 -23.99 19.67 12.40
CA GLN A 14 -23.61 18.25 12.40
C GLN A 14 -23.70 17.59 11.02
N GLN A 15 -24.72 17.94 10.22
CA GLN A 15 -24.81 17.49 8.83
C GLN A 15 -23.65 18.01 7.98
N LYS A 16 -23.27 19.29 8.14
CA LYS A 16 -22.12 19.89 7.43
C LYS A 16 -20.80 19.23 7.81
N VAL A 17 -20.58 18.98 9.10
CA VAL A 17 -19.42 18.23 9.62
C VAL A 17 -19.37 16.83 9.02
N ARG A 18 -20.49 16.09 9.01
CA ARG A 18 -20.55 14.74 8.42
C ARG A 18 -20.25 14.74 6.94
N ARG A 19 -20.77 15.71 6.18
CA ARG A 19 -20.48 15.87 4.74
C ARG A 19 -18.99 16.18 4.50
N MET A 20 -18.40 17.06 5.29
CA MET A 20 -16.97 17.38 5.19
C MET A 20 -16.09 16.18 5.50
N ASN A 21 -16.37 15.45 6.59
CA ASN A 21 -15.64 14.24 6.96
C ASN A 21 -15.76 13.15 5.90
N LEU A 22 -16.93 12.99 5.28
CA LEU A 22 -17.12 12.07 4.16
C LEU A 22 -16.32 12.52 2.92
N PHE A 23 -16.35 13.81 2.59
CA PHE A 23 -15.59 14.36 1.46
C PHE A 23 -14.07 14.16 1.64
N ILE A 24 -13.55 14.41 2.83
CA ILE A 24 -12.15 14.14 3.19
C ILE A 24 -11.83 12.66 3.04
N SER A 25 -12.72 11.79 3.54
CA SER A 25 -12.56 10.33 3.47
C SER A 25 -12.47 9.85 2.02
N ILE A 26 -13.40 10.27 1.17
CA ILE A 26 -13.45 9.90 -0.24
C ILE A 26 -12.22 10.42 -0.98
N SER A 27 -11.87 11.70 -0.77
CA SER A 27 -10.75 12.34 -1.47
C SER A 27 -9.43 11.65 -1.15
N ALA A 28 -9.17 11.32 0.11
CA ALA A 28 -7.94 10.64 0.47
C ALA A 28 -7.97 9.14 0.13
N ALA A 29 -9.14 8.49 0.14
CA ALA A 29 -9.27 7.12 -0.34
C ALA A 29 -9.00 7.00 -1.85
N LEU A 30 -9.29 8.04 -2.63
CA LEU A 30 -8.96 8.12 -4.05
C LEU A 30 -7.45 8.09 -4.32
N ALA A 31 -6.61 8.56 -3.38
CA ALA A 31 -5.15 8.36 -3.48
C ALA A 31 -4.77 6.87 -3.36
N GLY A 32 -5.51 6.08 -2.58
CA GLY A 32 -5.36 4.62 -2.53
C GLY A 32 -5.78 3.97 -3.85
N LEU A 33 -6.85 4.47 -4.49
CA LEU A 33 -7.28 4.02 -5.82
C LEU A 33 -6.15 4.15 -6.85
N LEU A 34 -5.50 5.32 -6.91
CA LEU A 34 -4.40 5.57 -7.87
C LEU A 34 -3.25 4.59 -7.69
N PHE A 35 -2.91 4.28 -6.45
CA PHE A 35 -1.87 3.30 -6.16
C PHE A 35 -2.26 1.90 -6.65
N GLY A 36 -3.49 1.46 -6.36
CA GLY A 36 -3.99 0.17 -6.83
C GLY A 36 -4.07 0.07 -8.36
N LEU A 37 -4.51 1.14 -9.02
CA LEU A 37 -4.63 1.18 -10.47
C LEU A 37 -3.29 0.98 -11.16
N ASP A 38 -2.23 1.65 -10.69
CA ASP A 38 -0.91 1.53 -11.30
C ASP A 38 -0.31 0.13 -11.12
N ILE A 39 -0.56 -0.52 -9.96
CA ILE A 39 -0.18 -1.93 -9.74
C ILE A 39 -0.80 -2.84 -10.80
N GLY A 40 -2.09 -2.69 -11.06
CA GLY A 40 -2.81 -3.55 -12.00
C GLY A 40 -2.45 -3.26 -13.46
N VAL A 41 -2.36 -1.99 -13.85
CA VAL A 41 -2.26 -1.57 -15.26
C VAL A 41 -0.98 -2.08 -15.92
N ILE A 42 0.13 -2.12 -15.17
CA ILE A 42 1.39 -2.59 -15.77
C ILE A 42 1.32 -4.08 -16.13
N SER A 43 0.56 -4.88 -15.39
CA SER A 43 0.41 -6.31 -15.64
C SER A 43 -0.24 -6.59 -16.99
N GLY A 44 -1.31 -5.88 -17.34
CA GLY A 44 -1.96 -6.05 -18.63
C GLY A 44 -1.24 -5.33 -19.77
N ALA A 45 -0.61 -4.19 -19.51
CA ALA A 45 0.11 -3.42 -20.54
C ALA A 45 1.45 -4.03 -20.96
N LEU A 46 2.18 -4.65 -20.01
CA LEU A 46 3.55 -5.13 -20.24
C LEU A 46 3.69 -6.06 -21.46
N PRO A 47 2.83 -7.08 -21.69
CA PRO A 47 2.94 -7.94 -22.88
C PRO A 47 2.89 -7.17 -24.21
N PHE A 48 2.06 -6.13 -24.29
CA PHE A 48 1.90 -5.30 -25.49
C PHE A 48 3.07 -4.33 -25.66
N ILE A 49 3.57 -3.76 -24.56
CA ILE A 49 4.78 -2.91 -24.55
C ILE A 49 5.98 -3.75 -25.04
N THR A 50 6.13 -4.97 -24.51
CA THR A 50 7.16 -5.93 -24.91
C THR A 50 7.10 -6.22 -26.39
N GLN A 51 5.91 -6.46 -26.95
CA GLN A 51 5.76 -6.72 -28.38
C GLN A 51 6.10 -5.48 -29.23
N HIS A 52 5.69 -4.29 -28.81
CA HIS A 52 5.89 -3.04 -29.55
C HIS A 52 7.37 -2.62 -29.60
N PHE A 53 8.05 -2.63 -28.45
CA PHE A 53 9.45 -2.22 -28.34
C PHE A 53 10.44 -3.38 -28.44
N ARG A 54 9.96 -4.63 -28.57
CA ARG A 54 10.78 -5.86 -28.59
C ARG A 54 11.68 -5.99 -27.37
N LEU A 55 11.09 -5.79 -26.19
CA LEU A 55 11.83 -5.78 -24.92
C LEU A 55 12.43 -7.14 -24.58
N SER A 56 13.69 -7.13 -24.16
CA SER A 56 14.32 -8.24 -23.44
C SER A 56 13.69 -8.44 -22.05
N SER A 57 13.96 -9.58 -21.41
CA SER A 57 13.49 -9.84 -20.03
C SER A 57 13.96 -8.78 -19.05
N HIS A 58 15.21 -8.30 -19.19
CA HIS A 58 15.76 -7.26 -18.32
C HIS A 58 15.08 -5.90 -18.53
N GLU A 59 14.74 -5.54 -19.76
CA GLU A 59 14.02 -4.28 -20.00
C GLU A 59 12.58 -4.34 -19.47
N GLN A 60 11.92 -5.50 -19.56
CA GLN A 60 10.61 -5.71 -18.94
C GLN A 60 10.67 -5.55 -17.42
N GLU A 61 11.68 -6.13 -16.78
CA GLU A 61 11.97 -5.96 -15.35
C GLU A 61 12.18 -4.49 -14.98
N TRP A 62 12.87 -3.72 -15.82
CA TRP A 62 13.09 -2.29 -15.60
C TRP A 62 11.80 -1.48 -15.77
N VAL A 63 10.96 -1.82 -16.75
CA VAL A 63 9.65 -1.17 -16.96
C VAL A 63 8.76 -1.35 -15.72
N VAL A 64 8.77 -2.52 -15.10
CA VAL A 64 8.01 -2.77 -13.86
C VAL A 64 8.67 -2.10 -12.64
N SER A 65 9.98 -2.27 -12.44
CA SER A 65 10.67 -1.85 -11.20
C SER A 65 10.99 -0.35 -11.12
N SER A 66 11.12 0.36 -12.24
CA SER A 66 11.44 1.80 -12.28
C SER A 66 10.41 2.66 -11.53
N MET A 67 9.14 2.29 -11.57
CA MET A 67 8.10 2.97 -10.80
C MET A 67 8.25 2.73 -9.28
N MET A 68 8.70 1.55 -8.85
CA MET A 68 8.99 1.26 -7.44
C MET A 68 10.22 2.02 -6.94
N LEU A 69 11.23 2.20 -7.80
CA LEU A 69 12.37 3.09 -7.53
C LEU A 69 11.88 4.52 -7.26
N GLY A 70 11.04 5.04 -8.15
CA GLY A 70 10.41 6.35 -7.96
C GLY A 70 9.64 6.44 -6.64
N ALA A 71 8.89 5.39 -6.28
CA ALA A 71 8.13 5.35 -5.02
C ALA A 71 9.02 5.33 -3.78
N ALA A 72 10.16 4.64 -3.82
CA ALA A 72 11.16 4.69 -2.75
C ALA A 72 11.74 6.11 -2.58
N ILE A 73 12.09 6.78 -3.69
CA ILE A 73 12.55 8.17 -3.68
C ILE A 73 11.47 9.09 -3.10
N GLY A 74 10.23 8.93 -3.58
CA GLY A 74 9.08 9.68 -3.10
C GLY A 74 8.86 9.51 -1.60
N ALA A 75 8.94 8.28 -1.08
CA ALA A 75 8.77 7.99 0.34
C ALA A 75 9.83 8.68 1.22
N ILE A 76 11.10 8.70 0.80
CA ILE A 76 12.19 9.37 1.53
C ILE A 76 11.99 10.89 1.53
N CYS A 77 11.70 11.48 0.36
CA CYS A 77 11.55 12.92 0.23
C CYS A 77 10.27 13.44 0.90
N ASN A 78 9.25 12.60 1.03
CA ASN A 78 7.93 13.04 1.47
C ASN A 78 7.90 13.60 2.91
N GLY A 79 8.77 13.12 3.81
CA GLY A 79 8.86 13.67 5.16
C GLY A 79 9.17 15.18 5.17
N TRP A 80 10.06 15.62 4.28
CA TRP A 80 10.39 17.03 4.12
C TRP A 80 9.29 17.79 3.39
N VAL A 81 8.78 17.26 2.28
CA VAL A 81 7.73 17.89 1.46
C VAL A 81 6.44 18.10 2.26
N SER A 82 5.97 17.07 2.97
CA SER A 82 4.75 17.11 3.78
C SER A 82 4.86 18.02 5.01
N HIS A 83 6.07 18.19 5.54
CA HIS A 83 6.33 19.13 6.64
C HIS A 83 6.44 20.58 6.16
N SER A 84 7.10 20.82 5.01
CA SER A 84 7.33 22.16 4.47
C SER A 84 6.07 22.74 3.81
N LEU A 85 5.51 22.04 2.83
CA LEU A 85 4.34 22.47 2.04
C LEU A 85 3.01 22.19 2.74
N GLY A 86 2.97 21.22 3.64
CA GLY A 86 1.74 20.73 4.24
C GLY A 86 1.08 19.63 3.42
N ARG A 87 0.10 18.94 4.05
CA ARG A 87 -0.47 17.69 3.53
C ARG A 87 -1.27 17.90 2.26
N LYS A 88 -2.09 18.96 2.22
CA LYS A 88 -2.91 19.34 1.06
C LYS A 88 -2.05 19.53 -0.19
N TYR A 89 -1.08 20.44 -0.12
CA TYR A 89 -0.22 20.76 -1.27
C TYR A 89 0.69 19.59 -1.67
N SER A 90 1.08 18.74 -0.73
CA SER A 90 1.81 17.51 -1.03
C SER A 90 0.95 16.51 -1.85
N LEU A 91 -0.33 16.37 -1.49
CA LEU A 91 -1.28 15.57 -2.30
C LEU A 91 -1.54 16.19 -3.67
N MET A 92 -1.63 17.53 -3.77
CA MET A 92 -1.77 18.21 -5.07
C MET A 92 -0.56 17.96 -5.95
N ALA A 93 0.66 18.12 -5.42
CA ALA A 93 1.90 17.86 -6.14
C ALA A 93 1.97 16.40 -6.60
N GLY A 94 1.62 15.46 -5.72
CA GLY A 94 1.48 14.04 -6.07
C GLY A 94 0.50 13.82 -7.23
N ALA A 95 -0.69 14.40 -7.18
CA ALA A 95 -1.68 14.25 -8.26
C ALA A 95 -1.18 14.82 -9.60
N VAL A 96 -0.51 15.98 -9.61
CA VAL A 96 0.10 16.56 -10.82
C VAL A 96 1.17 15.63 -11.38
N LEU A 97 2.10 15.16 -10.55
CA LEU A 97 3.17 14.23 -10.96
C LEU A 97 2.59 12.92 -11.50
N PHE A 98 1.48 12.44 -10.92
CA PHE A 98 0.80 11.23 -11.38
C PHE A 98 0.16 11.43 -12.76
N ILE A 99 -0.51 12.56 -13.00
CA ILE A 99 -1.08 12.91 -14.32
C ILE A 99 0.04 12.99 -15.37
N LEU A 100 1.11 13.71 -15.07
CA LEU A 100 2.26 13.86 -15.97
C LEU A 100 2.94 12.52 -16.24
N GLY A 101 3.14 11.69 -15.22
CA GLY A 101 3.70 10.36 -15.35
C GLY A 101 2.82 9.41 -16.16
N SER A 102 1.50 9.44 -15.96
CA SER A 102 0.54 8.60 -16.71
C SER A 102 0.47 9.00 -18.18
N LEU A 103 0.23 10.29 -18.47
CA LEU A 103 0.16 10.78 -19.84
C LEU A 103 1.52 10.66 -20.54
N GLY A 104 2.62 10.99 -19.86
CA GLY A 104 3.97 10.80 -20.39
C GLY A 104 4.25 9.34 -20.74
N SER A 105 3.87 8.41 -19.87
CA SER A 105 4.00 6.97 -20.16
C SER A 105 3.13 6.54 -21.36
N ALA A 106 1.92 7.06 -21.49
CA ALA A 106 1.04 6.79 -22.62
C ALA A 106 1.59 7.33 -23.95
N PHE A 107 2.26 8.49 -23.94
CA PHE A 107 2.86 9.09 -25.13
C PHE A 107 4.32 8.71 -25.36
N ALA A 108 4.88 7.81 -24.55
CA ALA A 108 6.28 7.40 -24.66
C ALA A 108 6.56 6.79 -26.05
N THR A 109 7.60 7.31 -26.72
CA THR A 109 8.06 6.88 -28.04
C THR A 109 9.29 5.97 -27.96
N SER A 110 9.93 5.89 -26.80
CA SER A 110 11.03 4.97 -26.52
C SER A 110 10.90 4.36 -25.12
N VAL A 111 11.66 3.30 -24.87
CA VAL A 111 11.68 2.58 -23.58
C VAL A 111 12.27 3.47 -22.49
N GLU A 112 13.33 4.22 -22.79
CA GLU A 112 13.98 5.13 -21.85
C GLU A 112 13.04 6.25 -21.40
N ALA A 113 12.26 6.80 -22.34
CA ALA A 113 11.23 7.78 -22.02
C ALA A 113 10.15 7.17 -21.11
N LEU A 114 9.70 5.94 -21.42
CA LEU A 114 8.74 5.21 -20.59
C LEU A 114 9.28 4.98 -19.17
N LEU A 115 10.54 4.58 -19.03
CA LEU A 115 11.19 4.41 -17.72
C LEU A 115 11.26 5.72 -16.94
N GLY A 116 11.61 6.83 -17.59
CA GLY A 116 11.64 8.15 -16.96
C GLY A 116 10.27 8.57 -16.42
N PHE A 117 9.21 8.39 -17.21
CA PHE A 117 7.84 8.69 -16.77
C PHE A 117 7.31 7.72 -15.71
N ARG A 118 7.73 6.45 -15.74
CA ARG A 118 7.45 5.47 -14.68
C ARG A 118 8.09 5.89 -13.35
N VAL A 119 9.35 6.34 -13.36
CA VAL A 119 10.00 6.90 -12.16
C VAL A 119 9.22 8.11 -11.64
N LEU A 120 8.82 9.04 -12.52
CA LEU A 120 8.04 10.22 -12.15
C LEU A 120 6.69 9.85 -11.50
N LEU A 121 5.98 8.90 -12.09
CA LEU A 121 4.74 8.33 -11.55
C LEU A 121 5.01 7.66 -10.19
N GLY A 122 6.11 6.92 -10.07
CA GLY A 122 6.57 6.32 -8.83
C GLY A 122 6.74 7.36 -7.72
N VAL A 123 7.41 8.48 -7.98
CA VAL A 123 7.57 9.57 -7.00
C VAL A 123 6.21 10.06 -6.51
N ALA A 124 5.23 10.20 -7.42
CA ALA A 124 3.86 10.57 -7.07
C ALA A 124 3.21 9.55 -6.11
N VAL A 125 3.33 8.25 -6.40
CA VAL A 125 2.81 7.16 -5.56
C VAL A 125 3.49 7.14 -4.19
N GLY A 126 4.82 7.32 -4.15
CA GLY A 126 5.58 7.41 -2.90
C GLY A 126 5.10 8.55 -2.00
N VAL A 127 4.89 9.73 -2.57
CA VAL A 127 4.33 10.90 -1.85
C VAL A 127 2.90 10.63 -1.36
N ALA A 128 2.03 10.09 -2.23
CA ALA A 128 0.64 9.84 -1.92
C ALA A 128 0.44 8.75 -0.86
N SER A 129 1.21 7.67 -0.93
CA SER A 129 1.12 6.50 -0.03
C SER A 129 1.41 6.82 1.44
N TYR A 130 2.20 7.86 1.71
CA TYR A 130 2.41 8.36 3.06
C TYR A 130 1.49 9.53 3.40
N THR A 131 1.32 10.49 2.49
CA THR A 131 0.60 11.74 2.79
C THR A 131 -0.89 11.50 2.96
N ALA A 132 -1.52 10.62 2.17
CA ALA A 132 -2.97 10.40 2.25
C ALA A 132 -3.39 9.75 3.59
N PRO A 133 -2.75 8.66 4.08
CA PRO A 133 -3.06 8.12 5.39
C PRO A 133 -2.75 9.09 6.54
N LEU A 134 -1.65 9.86 6.44
CA LEU A 134 -1.32 10.87 7.44
C LEU A 134 -2.38 11.97 7.49
N TYR A 135 -2.77 12.52 6.34
CA TYR A 135 -3.81 13.52 6.23
C TYR A 135 -5.13 13.01 6.79
N LEU A 136 -5.57 11.81 6.38
CA LEU A 136 -6.75 11.15 6.96
C LEU A 136 -6.69 11.09 8.47
N SER A 137 -5.54 10.72 9.02
CA SER A 137 -5.36 10.56 10.46
C SER A 137 -5.37 11.87 11.26
N GLU A 138 -4.99 12.99 10.63
CA GLU A 138 -4.99 14.33 11.23
C GLU A 138 -6.34 15.05 11.09
N MET A 139 -7.18 14.59 10.16
CA MET A 139 -8.52 15.16 9.91
C MET A 139 -9.64 14.37 10.64
N ALA A 140 -9.48 13.05 10.74
CA ALA A 140 -10.45 12.15 11.34
C ALA A 140 -10.66 12.43 12.84
N THR A 141 -11.88 12.19 13.33
CA THR A 141 -12.10 12.00 14.77
C THR A 141 -11.68 10.59 15.17
N GLU A 142 -11.35 10.38 16.46
CA GLU A 142 -10.89 9.10 16.99
C GLU A 142 -11.80 7.91 16.60
N ASN A 143 -13.12 8.14 16.59
CA ASN A 143 -14.14 7.12 16.33
C ASN A 143 -14.26 6.67 14.85
N VAL A 144 -13.74 7.44 13.89
CA VAL A 144 -13.80 7.11 12.45
C VAL A 144 -12.44 6.84 11.81
N ARG A 145 -11.33 7.14 12.51
CA ARG A 145 -9.96 6.98 12.01
C ARG A 145 -9.69 5.58 11.46
N GLY A 146 -10.06 4.53 12.19
CA GLY A 146 -9.89 3.15 11.74
C GLY A 146 -10.67 2.84 10.46
N LYS A 147 -11.93 3.30 10.37
CA LYS A 147 -12.77 3.09 9.18
C LYS A 147 -12.20 3.79 7.94
N MET A 148 -11.64 4.99 8.11
CA MET A 148 -11.02 5.75 7.01
C MET A 148 -9.75 5.08 6.49
N ILE A 149 -8.93 4.50 7.38
CA ILE A 149 -7.74 3.73 6.99
C ILE A 149 -8.16 2.44 6.25
N SER A 150 -9.18 1.73 6.74
CA SER A 150 -9.71 0.56 6.03
C SER A 150 -10.28 0.92 4.66
N LEU A 151 -10.94 2.07 4.52
CA LEU A 151 -11.43 2.57 3.23
C LEU A 151 -10.28 2.83 2.25
N TYR A 152 -9.17 3.40 2.72
CA TYR A 152 -7.97 3.60 1.90
C TYR A 152 -7.43 2.28 1.34
N GLN A 153 -7.30 1.25 2.19
CA GLN A 153 -6.86 -0.09 1.75
C GLN A 153 -7.85 -0.73 0.78
N LEU A 154 -9.16 -0.59 1.03
CA LEU A 154 -10.19 -1.08 0.12
C LEU A 154 -10.06 -0.43 -1.25
N MET A 155 -9.84 0.89 -1.31
CA MET A 155 -9.67 1.60 -2.57
C MET A 155 -8.43 1.16 -3.35
N ILE A 156 -7.34 0.73 -2.70
CA ILE A 156 -6.20 0.10 -3.39
C ILE A 156 -6.67 -1.16 -4.11
N THR A 157 -7.35 -2.08 -3.42
CA THR A 157 -7.78 -3.33 -4.04
C THR A 157 -8.83 -3.12 -5.13
N PHE A 158 -9.72 -2.14 -4.95
CA PHE A 158 -10.68 -1.74 -5.98
C PHE A 158 -9.98 -1.12 -7.20
N GLY A 159 -8.90 -0.36 -6.99
CA GLY A 159 -8.05 0.16 -8.07
C GLY A 159 -7.41 -0.95 -8.89
N ILE A 160 -6.89 -2.00 -8.25
CA ILE A 160 -6.34 -3.16 -8.95
C ILE A 160 -7.40 -3.83 -9.85
N VAL A 161 -8.62 -4.01 -9.34
CA VAL A 161 -9.73 -4.57 -10.12
C VAL A 161 -10.08 -3.68 -11.31
N LEU A 162 -10.19 -2.36 -11.11
CA LEU A 162 -10.48 -1.42 -12.19
C LEU A 162 -9.38 -1.41 -13.25
N ALA A 163 -8.12 -1.55 -12.85
CA ALA A 163 -7.00 -1.67 -13.77
C ALA A 163 -7.07 -2.94 -14.61
N PHE A 164 -7.33 -4.10 -13.99
CA PHE A 164 -7.50 -5.34 -14.74
C PHE A 164 -8.71 -5.29 -15.68
N LEU A 165 -9.80 -4.61 -15.29
CA LEU A 165 -10.94 -4.37 -16.16
C LEU A 165 -10.59 -3.46 -17.34
N SER A 166 -9.89 -2.34 -17.10
CA SER A 166 -9.47 -1.44 -18.18
C SER A 166 -8.48 -2.11 -19.13
N ASP A 167 -7.52 -2.85 -18.60
CA ASP A 167 -6.55 -3.58 -19.41
C ASP A 167 -7.24 -4.67 -20.22
N THR A 168 -8.18 -5.42 -19.63
CA THR A 168 -8.98 -6.39 -20.37
C THR A 168 -9.74 -5.71 -21.51
N ALA A 169 -10.37 -4.56 -21.26
CA ALA A 169 -11.10 -3.82 -22.28
C ALA A 169 -10.19 -3.31 -23.42
N PHE A 170 -9.00 -2.79 -23.11
CA PHE A 170 -8.07 -2.31 -24.13
C PHE A 170 -7.28 -3.45 -24.80
N SER A 171 -7.20 -4.63 -24.19
CA SER A 171 -6.45 -5.78 -24.72
C SER A 171 -6.96 -6.24 -26.08
N TYR A 172 -8.27 -6.11 -26.35
CA TYR A 172 -8.86 -6.42 -27.66
C TYR A 172 -8.30 -5.55 -28.80
N SER A 173 -7.90 -4.32 -28.48
CA SER A 173 -7.28 -3.38 -29.44
C SER A 173 -5.74 -3.38 -29.37
N GLY A 174 -5.15 -4.01 -28.37
CA GLY A 174 -3.71 -3.94 -28.07
C GLY A 174 -3.21 -2.54 -27.68
N ASN A 175 -4.10 -1.61 -27.34
CA ASN A 175 -3.76 -0.22 -27.09
C ASN A 175 -3.20 0.00 -25.67
N TRP A 176 -1.95 -0.41 -25.46
CA TRP A 176 -1.25 -0.25 -24.18
C TRP A 176 -1.09 1.22 -23.75
N ARG A 177 -1.07 2.16 -24.71
CA ARG A 177 -1.02 3.60 -24.42
C ARG A 177 -2.28 4.05 -23.70
N ALA A 178 -3.45 3.57 -24.14
CA ALA A 178 -4.71 3.82 -23.44
C ALA A 178 -4.76 3.18 -22.05
N MET A 179 -4.18 1.99 -21.88
CA MET A 179 -4.05 1.34 -20.56
C MET A 179 -3.26 2.21 -19.57
N LEU A 180 -2.12 2.78 -19.99
CA LEU A 180 -1.34 3.68 -19.12
C LEU A 180 -1.99 5.06 -18.95
N GLY A 181 -2.68 5.56 -19.99
CA GLY A 181 -3.28 6.89 -20.01
C GLY A 181 -4.58 7.02 -19.21
N VAL A 182 -5.36 5.95 -19.09
CA VAL A 182 -6.63 5.97 -18.33
C VAL A 182 -6.42 6.33 -16.85
N LEU A 183 -5.23 6.05 -16.32
CA LEU A 183 -4.78 6.40 -14.98
C LEU A 183 -4.85 7.92 -14.69
N ALA A 184 -4.73 8.76 -15.72
CA ALA A 184 -4.80 10.21 -15.56
C ALA A 184 -6.21 10.69 -15.14
N LEU A 185 -7.28 9.98 -15.52
CA LEU A 185 -8.66 10.38 -15.21
C LEU A 185 -8.92 10.45 -13.70
N PRO A 186 -8.74 9.38 -12.89
CA PRO A 186 -8.92 9.46 -11.45
C PRO A 186 -7.91 10.41 -10.78
N ALA A 187 -6.73 10.64 -11.38
CA ALA A 187 -5.75 11.57 -10.84
C ALA A 187 -6.17 13.04 -11.02
N VAL A 188 -6.81 13.39 -12.14
CA VAL A 188 -7.46 14.69 -12.34
C VAL A 188 -8.60 14.89 -11.33
N ILE A 189 -9.42 13.86 -11.10
CA ILE A 189 -10.49 13.92 -10.09
C ILE A 189 -9.88 14.18 -8.71
N LEU A 190 -8.81 13.47 -8.33
CA LEU A 190 -8.10 13.69 -7.08
C LEU A 190 -7.56 15.13 -7.00
N PHE A 191 -6.90 15.61 -8.04
CA PHE A 191 -6.37 16.98 -8.07
C PHE A 191 -7.46 18.02 -7.80
N ILE A 192 -8.60 17.91 -8.50
CA ILE A 192 -9.75 18.80 -8.31
C ILE A 192 -10.29 18.69 -6.88
N MET A 193 -10.48 17.49 -6.36
CA MET A 193 -10.96 17.29 -4.98
C MET A 193 -10.03 17.92 -3.95
N VAL A 194 -8.71 17.79 -4.12
CA VAL A 194 -7.71 18.30 -3.17
C VAL A 194 -7.71 19.83 -3.13
N ILE A 195 -8.05 20.53 -4.22
CA ILE A 195 -8.19 22.00 -4.20
C ILE A 195 -9.18 22.46 -3.11
N PHE A 196 -10.27 21.71 -2.92
CA PHE A 196 -11.32 22.02 -1.95
C PHE A 196 -11.07 21.43 -0.56
N LEU A 197 -10.01 20.62 -0.37
CA LEU A 197 -9.65 20.12 0.95
C LEU A 197 -9.06 21.25 1.81
N PRO A 198 -9.40 21.31 3.11
CA PRO A 198 -8.73 22.21 4.04
C PRO A 198 -7.29 21.76 4.35
N ASN A 199 -6.50 22.64 4.95
CA ASN A 199 -5.19 22.28 5.47
C ASN A 199 -5.33 21.45 6.76
N SER A 200 -4.35 20.60 7.05
CA SER A 200 -4.35 19.82 8.30
C SER A 200 -4.28 20.76 9.51
N PRO A 201 -5.19 20.64 10.49
CA PRO A 201 -5.17 21.49 11.69
C PRO A 201 -3.90 21.28 12.51
N ARG A 202 -3.36 20.05 12.51
CA ARG A 202 -2.12 19.71 13.20
C ARG A 202 -0.91 20.35 12.54
N TRP A 203 -0.88 20.40 11.20
CA TRP A 203 0.17 21.09 10.45
C TRP A 203 0.10 22.61 10.65
N LEU A 204 -1.09 23.21 10.58
CA LEU A 204 -1.30 24.64 10.85
C LEU A 204 -0.81 25.02 12.25
N ALA A 205 -1.19 24.24 13.27
CA ALA A 205 -0.73 24.45 14.64
C ALA A 205 0.80 24.32 14.78
N ALA A 206 1.43 23.38 14.06
CA ALA A 206 2.88 23.23 14.03
C ALA A 206 3.62 24.40 13.36
N LYS A 207 2.95 25.13 12.45
CA LYS A 207 3.46 26.38 11.86
C LYS A 207 3.16 27.64 12.68
N GLY A 208 2.48 27.50 13.82
CA GLY A 208 2.04 28.63 14.64
C GLY A 208 0.77 29.32 14.14
N LEU A 209 0.14 28.82 13.08
CA LEU A 209 -1.11 29.34 12.50
C LEU A 209 -2.33 28.83 13.28
N HIS A 210 -2.42 29.27 14.52
CA HIS A 210 -3.37 28.73 15.49
C HIS A 210 -4.83 29.09 15.22
N VAL A 211 -5.10 30.27 14.67
CA VAL A 211 -6.47 30.72 14.35
C VAL A 211 -7.05 29.86 13.24
N GLU A 212 -6.31 29.70 12.15
CA GLU A 212 -6.69 28.82 11.03
C GLU A 212 -6.85 27.36 11.47
N ALA A 213 -5.98 26.88 12.37
CA ALA A 213 -6.10 25.53 12.93
C ALA A 213 -7.43 25.34 13.70
N GLU A 214 -7.84 26.33 14.50
CA GLU A 214 -9.13 26.30 15.20
C GLU A 214 -10.31 26.34 14.23
N GLU A 215 -10.24 27.16 13.19
CA GLU A 215 -11.27 27.26 12.15
C GLU A 215 -11.47 25.90 11.46
N VAL A 216 -10.38 25.25 11.05
CA VAL A 216 -10.45 23.91 10.45
C VAL A 216 -11.05 22.92 11.44
N LEU A 217 -10.62 22.89 12.70
CA LEU A 217 -11.19 21.97 13.70
C LEU A 217 -12.69 22.21 13.92
N ARG A 218 -13.15 23.47 13.91
CA ARG A 218 -14.58 23.79 13.99
C ARG A 218 -15.39 23.26 12.79
N MET A 219 -14.78 23.11 11.62
CA MET A 219 -15.43 22.47 10.47
C MET A 219 -15.53 20.94 10.59
N LEU A 220 -14.67 20.34 11.41
CA LEU A 220 -14.53 18.87 11.52
C LEU A 220 -15.15 18.30 12.80
N ARG A 221 -15.47 19.14 13.78
CA ARG A 221 -16.00 18.73 15.10
C ARG A 221 -17.41 19.23 15.32
N ASP A 222 -18.18 18.43 16.05
CA ASP A 222 -19.59 18.71 16.33
C ASP A 222 -19.78 19.97 17.19
N THR A 223 -18.81 20.31 18.04
CA THR A 223 -18.88 21.47 18.94
C THR A 223 -17.58 22.26 18.96
N SER A 224 -17.70 23.58 19.12
CA SER A 224 -16.56 24.50 19.24
C SER A 224 -15.67 24.19 20.44
N GLU A 225 -16.25 23.66 21.52
CA GLU A 225 -15.50 23.27 22.72
C GLU A 225 -14.56 22.09 22.43
N LYS A 226 -15.05 21.05 21.74
CA LYS A 226 -14.20 19.92 21.32
C LYS A 226 -13.07 20.36 20.39
N ALA A 227 -13.36 21.29 19.47
CA ALA A 227 -12.35 21.86 18.58
C ALA A 227 -11.23 22.60 19.36
N ARG A 228 -11.59 23.36 20.40
CA ARG A 228 -10.61 24.06 21.25
C ARG A 228 -9.81 23.12 22.14
N GLN A 229 -10.46 22.13 22.73
CA GLN A 229 -9.80 21.10 23.55
C GLN A 229 -8.74 20.38 22.70
N GLU A 230 -9.12 19.89 21.52
CA GLU A 230 -8.20 19.21 20.62
C GLU A 230 -7.05 20.11 20.14
N LEU A 231 -7.31 21.39 19.88
CA LEU A 231 -6.24 22.34 19.53
C LEU A 231 -5.23 22.49 20.68
N ASN A 232 -5.68 22.51 21.93
CA ASN A 232 -4.80 22.57 23.09
C ASN A 232 -3.98 21.27 23.22
N ASP A 233 -4.60 20.11 23.06
CA ASP A 233 -3.92 18.81 23.09
C ASP A 233 -2.84 18.73 21.98
N ILE A 234 -3.15 19.23 20.78
CA ILE A 234 -2.19 19.33 19.69
C ILE A 234 -1.01 20.22 20.09
N ARG A 235 -1.25 21.38 20.71
CA ARG A 235 -0.18 22.30 21.15
C ARG A 235 0.70 21.67 22.22
N GLU A 236 0.13 20.98 23.19
CA GLU A 236 0.89 20.25 24.22
C GLU A 236 1.73 19.14 23.59
N SER A 237 1.14 18.38 22.67
CA SER A 237 1.86 17.34 21.92
C SER A 237 3.03 17.91 21.11
N LEU A 238 2.88 19.09 20.50
CA LEU A 238 3.94 19.75 19.72
C LEU A 238 5.10 20.28 20.59
N ARG A 239 4.84 20.57 21.88
CA ARG A 239 5.89 20.98 22.83
C ARG A 239 6.78 19.80 23.26
N MET A 240 6.29 18.57 23.14
CA MET A 240 7.07 17.37 23.43
C MET A 240 8.13 17.16 22.33
N LYS A 241 9.41 17.35 22.66
CA LYS A 241 10.52 17.12 21.71
C LYS A 241 10.52 15.68 21.19
N GLN A 242 10.23 15.50 19.91
CA GLN A 242 10.46 14.21 19.23
C GLN A 242 11.96 13.90 19.19
N GLY A 243 12.30 12.64 19.43
CA GLY A 243 13.68 12.17 19.44
C GLY A 243 14.19 11.80 18.05
N GLY A 244 13.29 11.36 17.16
CA GLY A 244 13.56 11.06 15.75
C GLY A 244 14.88 10.30 15.52
N PHE A 245 15.64 10.75 14.53
CA PHE A 245 16.95 10.17 14.18
C PHE A 245 17.98 10.22 15.33
N ALA A 246 17.95 11.27 16.16
CA ALA A 246 18.88 11.38 17.29
C ALA A 246 18.64 10.28 18.35
N LEU A 247 17.37 9.94 18.61
CA LEU A 247 17.00 8.86 19.52
C LEU A 247 17.34 7.49 18.93
N PHE A 248 17.14 7.29 17.62
CA PHE A 248 17.60 6.09 16.91
C PHE A 248 19.12 5.89 17.04
N LYS A 249 19.92 6.96 16.88
CA LYS A 249 21.38 6.88 17.02
C LYS A 249 21.80 6.54 18.44
N ARG A 250 21.13 7.13 19.45
CA ARG A 250 21.51 7.01 20.86
C ARG A 250 21.04 5.72 21.55
N ASN A 251 19.86 5.19 21.21
CA ASN A 251 19.25 4.09 21.94
C ASN A 251 19.23 2.77 21.14
N PRO A 252 19.94 1.71 21.58
CA PRO A 252 19.97 0.43 20.88
C PRO A 252 18.61 -0.27 20.79
N ASN A 253 17.72 -0.10 21.79
CA ASN A 253 16.39 -0.71 21.78
C ASN A 253 15.50 -0.09 20.70
N VAL A 254 15.63 1.22 20.46
CA VAL A 254 14.94 1.90 19.36
C VAL A 254 15.40 1.34 18.01
N ARG A 255 16.71 1.08 17.83
CA ARG A 255 17.22 0.44 16.60
C ARG A 255 16.64 -0.94 16.38
N ARG A 256 16.51 -1.75 17.43
CA ARG A 256 15.91 -3.09 17.35
C ARG A 256 14.47 -3.04 16.82
N ALA A 257 13.66 -2.08 17.27
CA ALA A 257 12.30 -1.90 16.77
C ALA A 257 12.24 -1.39 15.33
N VAL A 258 13.10 -0.43 14.95
CA VAL A 258 13.19 0.07 13.58
C VAL A 258 13.58 -1.06 12.62
N PHE A 259 14.62 -1.84 12.93
CA PHE A 259 15.03 -2.98 12.11
C PHE A 259 13.98 -4.08 12.03
N LEU A 260 13.23 -4.34 13.11
CA LEU A 260 12.08 -5.26 13.05
C LEU A 260 11.01 -4.77 12.07
N GLY A 261 10.70 -3.47 12.07
CA GLY A 261 9.78 -2.88 11.10
C GLY A 261 10.26 -3.02 9.64
N MET A 262 11.55 -2.77 9.39
CA MET A 262 12.16 -2.98 8.08
C MET A 262 12.10 -4.45 7.66
N LEU A 263 12.43 -5.37 8.56
CA LEU A 263 12.37 -6.82 8.32
C LEU A 263 10.95 -7.26 7.97
N LEU A 264 9.93 -6.81 8.73
CA LEU A 264 8.53 -7.13 8.47
C LEU A 264 8.08 -6.67 7.07
N GLN A 265 8.50 -5.46 6.66
CA GLN A 265 8.19 -4.94 5.33
C GLN A 265 8.93 -5.69 4.23
N GLY A 266 10.19 -6.08 4.46
CA GLY A 266 10.91 -6.99 3.57
C GLY A 266 10.20 -8.34 3.42
N MET A 267 9.81 -8.96 4.54
CA MET A 267 9.07 -10.22 4.54
C MET A 267 7.78 -10.12 3.74
N GLN A 268 7.01 -9.02 3.88
CA GLN A 268 5.78 -8.80 3.12
C GLN A 268 6.04 -8.88 1.62
N GLN A 269 7.06 -8.19 1.12
CA GLN A 269 7.39 -8.14 -0.30
C GLN A 269 7.89 -9.49 -0.82
N PHE A 270 8.86 -10.10 -0.12
CA PHE A 270 9.47 -11.37 -0.51
C PHE A 270 8.55 -12.60 -0.35
N THR A 271 7.26 -12.41 0.00
CA THR A 271 6.24 -13.46 -0.13
C THR A 271 6.03 -13.92 -1.57
N GLY A 272 6.34 -13.05 -2.55
CA GLY A 272 6.11 -13.28 -3.97
C GLY A 272 4.74 -12.80 -4.46
N MET A 273 3.92 -12.18 -3.62
CA MET A 273 2.58 -11.71 -4.00
C MET A 273 2.63 -10.69 -5.15
N ASN A 274 3.54 -9.72 -5.09
CA ASN A 274 3.62 -8.67 -6.09
C ASN A 274 4.02 -9.18 -7.48
N ILE A 275 4.78 -10.27 -7.55
CA ILE A 275 5.04 -10.96 -8.81
C ILE A 275 3.76 -11.47 -9.43
N ILE A 276 2.90 -12.10 -8.61
CA ILE A 276 1.60 -12.58 -9.07
C ILE A 276 0.78 -11.40 -9.60
N MET A 277 0.83 -10.24 -8.94
CA MET A 277 0.09 -9.05 -9.40
C MET A 277 0.65 -8.47 -10.71
N TYR A 278 1.97 -8.35 -10.86
CA TYR A 278 2.61 -7.70 -12.02
C TYR A 278 2.78 -8.61 -13.24
N TYR A 279 2.88 -9.92 -13.03
CA TYR A 279 3.17 -10.90 -14.07
C TYR A 279 2.07 -11.97 -14.20
N ALA A 280 0.86 -11.71 -13.68
CA ALA A 280 -0.27 -12.65 -13.75
C ALA A 280 -0.52 -13.21 -15.16
N PRO A 281 -0.60 -12.40 -16.23
CA PRO A 281 -0.82 -12.91 -17.58
C PRO A 281 0.26 -13.91 -18.00
N GLN A 282 1.52 -13.65 -17.65
CA GLN A 282 2.65 -14.52 -17.96
C GLN A 282 2.60 -15.83 -17.16
N ILE A 283 2.20 -15.77 -15.89
CA ILE A 283 1.97 -16.96 -15.06
C ILE A 283 0.87 -17.83 -15.66
N PHE A 284 -0.25 -17.24 -16.06
CA PHE A 284 -1.34 -18.00 -16.69
C PHE A 284 -0.97 -18.53 -18.07
N LYS A 285 -0.19 -17.78 -18.85
CA LYS A 285 0.39 -18.29 -20.09
C LYS A 285 1.23 -19.54 -19.86
N MET A 286 2.10 -19.53 -18.83
CA MET A 286 2.89 -20.71 -18.44
C MET A 286 2.03 -21.86 -17.91
N ALA A 287 0.89 -21.57 -17.30
CA ALA A 287 -0.07 -22.57 -16.85
C ALA A 287 -0.90 -23.19 -17.98
N GLY A 288 -0.73 -22.75 -19.24
CA GLY A 288 -1.36 -23.34 -20.42
C GLY A 288 -2.53 -22.54 -21.02
N PHE A 289 -2.83 -21.34 -20.51
CA PHE A 289 -3.84 -20.47 -21.11
C PHE A 289 -3.31 -19.86 -22.41
N LYS A 290 -3.97 -20.16 -23.54
CA LYS A 290 -3.42 -19.88 -24.88
C LYS A 290 -3.81 -18.52 -25.42
N SER A 291 -5.00 -18.03 -25.10
CA SER A 291 -5.47 -16.74 -25.60
C SER A 291 -5.12 -15.60 -24.64
N THR A 292 -4.74 -14.44 -25.19
CA THR A 292 -4.56 -13.22 -24.39
C THR A 292 -5.83 -12.87 -23.63
N GLN A 293 -7.01 -13.10 -24.24
CA GLN A 293 -8.30 -12.87 -23.60
C GLN A 293 -8.48 -13.70 -22.32
N GLU A 294 -8.18 -15.00 -22.36
CA GLU A 294 -8.22 -15.86 -21.16
C GLU A 294 -7.27 -15.36 -20.07
N GLN A 295 -6.04 -15.01 -20.46
CA GLN A 295 -5.02 -14.51 -19.53
C GLN A 295 -5.47 -13.20 -18.85
N MET A 296 -6.05 -12.28 -19.61
CA MET A 296 -6.55 -11.00 -19.10
C MET A 296 -7.78 -11.17 -18.20
N ILE A 297 -8.76 -12.00 -18.58
CA ILE A 297 -9.91 -12.32 -17.72
C ILE A 297 -9.45 -12.97 -16.41
N ALA A 298 -8.45 -13.86 -16.46
CA ALA A 298 -7.89 -14.46 -15.25
C ALA A 298 -7.26 -13.42 -14.31
N THR A 299 -6.67 -12.34 -14.83
CA THR A 299 -6.21 -11.22 -13.98
C THR A 299 -7.36 -10.51 -13.27
N VAL A 300 -8.52 -10.35 -13.91
CA VAL A 300 -9.70 -9.78 -13.24
C VAL A 300 -10.13 -10.66 -12.06
N VAL A 301 -10.10 -11.99 -12.23
CA VAL A 301 -10.38 -12.95 -11.14
C VAL A 301 -9.35 -12.84 -10.01
N VAL A 302 -8.06 -12.65 -10.34
CA VAL A 302 -6.99 -12.36 -9.38
C VAL A 302 -7.33 -11.11 -8.55
N GLY A 303 -7.69 -10.01 -9.21
CA GLY A 303 -8.03 -8.74 -8.54
C GLY A 303 -9.26 -8.88 -7.65
N LEU A 304 -10.32 -9.53 -8.14
CA LEU A 304 -11.55 -9.76 -7.37
C LEU A 304 -11.27 -10.62 -6.12
N THR A 305 -10.47 -11.67 -6.27
CA THR A 305 -10.05 -12.51 -5.15
C THR A 305 -9.32 -11.69 -4.09
N PHE A 306 -8.40 -10.82 -4.51
CA PHE A 306 -7.68 -9.95 -3.58
C PHE A 306 -8.64 -8.97 -2.87
N MET A 307 -9.55 -8.33 -3.60
CA MET A 307 -10.52 -7.40 -3.04
C MET A 307 -11.44 -8.08 -2.01
N PHE A 308 -12.03 -9.23 -2.35
CA PHE A 308 -12.91 -9.97 -1.43
C PHE A 308 -12.17 -10.55 -0.22
N ALA A 309 -10.95 -11.08 -0.42
CA ALA A 309 -10.14 -11.54 0.71
C ALA A 309 -9.77 -10.39 1.65
N THR A 310 -9.52 -9.19 1.12
CA THR A 310 -9.26 -7.99 1.92
C THR A 310 -10.48 -7.57 2.74
N PHE A 311 -11.69 -7.66 2.18
CA PHE A 311 -12.92 -7.45 2.95
C PHE A 311 -13.01 -8.40 4.15
N ILE A 312 -12.74 -9.70 3.93
CA ILE A 312 -12.75 -10.70 5.01
C ILE A 312 -11.67 -10.35 6.06
N ALA A 313 -10.49 -9.93 5.63
CA ALA A 313 -9.38 -9.56 6.50
C ALA A 313 -9.77 -8.42 7.48
N VAL A 314 -10.45 -7.38 6.97
CA VAL A 314 -10.88 -6.21 7.77
C VAL A 314 -11.74 -6.64 8.98
N PHE A 315 -12.56 -7.69 8.85
CA PHE A 315 -13.41 -8.16 9.94
C PHE A 315 -12.75 -9.19 10.85
N THR A 316 -11.68 -9.85 10.41
CA THR A 316 -11.10 -11.03 11.07
C THR A 316 -9.77 -10.75 11.78
N VAL A 317 -8.92 -9.87 11.23
CA VAL A 317 -7.55 -9.63 11.71
C VAL A 317 -7.50 -9.17 13.17
N ASP A 318 -8.40 -8.25 13.56
CA ASP A 318 -8.41 -7.74 14.94
C ASP A 318 -8.82 -8.80 15.98
N ARG A 319 -9.56 -9.83 15.57
CA ARG A 319 -10.02 -10.89 16.46
C ARG A 319 -8.98 -12.00 16.65
N ALA A 320 -8.17 -12.30 15.65
CA ALA A 320 -7.26 -13.45 15.67
C ALA A 320 -5.87 -13.18 16.30
N GLY A 321 -5.43 -11.91 16.34
CA GLY A 321 -4.10 -11.54 16.81
C GLY A 321 -3.06 -11.51 15.69
N ARG A 322 -2.00 -10.71 15.87
CA ARG A 322 -1.07 -10.38 14.76
C ARG A 322 -0.17 -11.57 14.44
N LYS A 323 0.35 -12.25 15.46
CA LYS A 323 1.33 -13.34 15.30
C LYS A 323 0.70 -14.63 14.75
N PRO A 324 -0.46 -15.12 15.22
CA PRO A 324 -1.13 -16.29 14.64
C PRO A 324 -1.51 -16.09 13.17
N VAL A 325 -2.04 -14.91 12.83
CA VAL A 325 -2.48 -14.58 11.47
C VAL A 325 -1.31 -14.62 10.48
N LEU A 326 -0.15 -14.04 10.84
CA LEU A 326 1.04 -14.12 9.99
C LEU A 326 1.52 -15.55 9.78
N LYS A 327 1.55 -16.38 10.83
CA LYS A 327 1.96 -17.79 10.70
C LYS A 327 1.04 -18.56 9.74
N ILE A 328 -0.27 -18.46 9.92
CA ILE A 328 -1.25 -19.13 9.06
C ILE A 328 -1.11 -18.62 7.62
N GLY A 329 -1.01 -17.30 7.45
CA GLY A 329 -0.80 -16.65 6.17
C GLY A 329 0.40 -17.16 5.39
N PHE A 330 1.58 -17.14 6.02
CA PHE A 330 2.82 -17.66 5.42
C PHE A 330 2.73 -19.17 5.15
N SER A 331 2.06 -19.96 5.98
CA SER A 331 1.82 -21.38 5.70
C SER A 331 0.95 -21.61 4.46
N VAL A 332 -0.14 -20.83 4.32
CA VAL A 332 -1.03 -20.91 3.16
C VAL A 332 -0.28 -20.51 1.89
N MET A 333 0.48 -19.41 1.93
CA MET A 333 1.30 -18.97 0.79
C MET A 333 2.40 -19.96 0.44
N ALA A 334 3.08 -20.56 1.43
CA ALA A 334 4.08 -21.60 1.19
C ALA A 334 3.47 -22.82 0.50
N PHE A 335 2.34 -23.32 0.99
CA PHE A 335 1.63 -24.44 0.37
C PHE A 335 1.17 -24.11 -1.06
N ALA A 336 0.55 -22.95 -1.25
CA ALA A 336 0.05 -22.53 -2.56
C ALA A 336 1.17 -22.37 -3.60
N THR A 337 2.27 -21.71 -3.23
CA THR A 337 3.43 -21.53 -4.12
C THR A 337 4.16 -22.84 -4.42
N LEU A 338 4.20 -23.77 -3.46
CA LEU A 338 4.78 -25.10 -3.65
C LEU A 338 4.05 -25.89 -4.74
N VAL A 339 2.72 -25.96 -4.62
CA VAL A 339 1.86 -26.67 -5.57
C VAL A 339 1.85 -25.95 -6.92
N LEU A 340 1.79 -24.62 -6.93
CA LEU A 340 1.89 -23.84 -8.17
C LEU A 340 3.22 -24.11 -8.91
N GLY A 341 4.35 -24.14 -8.20
CA GLY A 341 5.65 -24.49 -8.77
C GLY A 341 5.65 -25.89 -9.40
N TYR A 342 5.03 -26.88 -8.73
CA TYR A 342 4.85 -28.22 -9.29
C TYR A 342 3.99 -28.23 -10.56
N CYS A 343 2.87 -27.48 -10.57
CA CYS A 343 2.02 -27.38 -11.75
C CYS A 343 2.75 -26.74 -12.93
N LEU A 344 3.51 -25.68 -12.69
CA LEU A 344 4.30 -25.02 -13.74
C LEU A 344 5.46 -25.88 -14.25
N MET A 345 6.05 -26.72 -13.39
CA MET A 345 7.04 -27.73 -13.81
C MET A 345 6.45 -28.71 -14.83
N LYS A 346 5.27 -29.26 -14.49
CA LYS A 346 4.55 -30.21 -15.34
C LYS A 346 4.09 -29.58 -16.65
N ALA A 347 3.60 -28.34 -16.60
CA ALA A 347 3.27 -27.59 -17.80
C ALA A 347 4.51 -27.37 -18.71
N GLY A 348 5.67 -27.05 -18.12
CA GLY A 348 6.93 -26.88 -18.85
C GLY A 348 7.47 -28.16 -19.51
N GLN A 349 7.09 -29.34 -19.01
CA GLN A 349 7.42 -30.64 -19.61
C GLN A 349 6.46 -31.04 -20.74
N GLY A 350 5.49 -30.19 -21.10
CA GLY A 350 4.48 -30.48 -22.13
C GLY A 350 3.26 -31.24 -21.61
N GLU A 351 3.20 -31.58 -20.32
CA GLU A 351 2.06 -32.25 -19.68
C GLU A 351 0.96 -31.24 -19.28
N ILE A 352 0.49 -30.43 -20.22
CA ILE A 352 -0.57 -29.45 -19.99
C ILE A 352 -1.93 -30.15 -20.08
N SER A 353 -2.50 -30.51 -18.93
CA SER A 353 -3.91 -30.92 -18.82
C SER A 353 -4.77 -29.75 -18.33
N SER A 354 -6.04 -29.73 -18.75
CA SER A 354 -7.00 -28.71 -18.27
C SER A 354 -7.12 -28.68 -16.76
N GLY A 355 -7.06 -29.85 -16.11
CA GLY A 355 -7.04 -29.95 -14.65
C GLY A 355 -5.84 -29.25 -14.01
N LEU A 356 -4.63 -29.41 -14.57
CA LEU A 356 -3.42 -28.78 -14.07
C LEU A 356 -3.47 -27.24 -14.18
N SER A 357 -4.01 -26.73 -15.28
CA SER A 357 -4.23 -25.28 -15.48
C SER A 357 -5.17 -24.71 -14.42
N TRP A 358 -6.30 -25.39 -14.15
CA TRP A 358 -7.26 -24.95 -13.12
C TRP A 358 -6.69 -25.05 -11.70
N VAL A 359 -5.89 -26.07 -11.40
CA VAL A 359 -5.16 -26.16 -10.12
C VAL A 359 -4.18 -24.99 -9.98
N SER A 360 -3.47 -24.62 -11.05
CA SER A 360 -2.56 -23.46 -11.04
C SER A 360 -3.31 -22.17 -10.71
N VAL A 361 -4.47 -21.95 -11.31
CA VAL A 361 -5.34 -20.81 -10.99
C VAL A 361 -5.80 -20.88 -9.53
N GLY A 362 -6.32 -22.02 -9.08
CA GLY A 362 -6.79 -22.21 -7.71
C GLY A 362 -5.71 -21.96 -6.66
N MET A 363 -4.49 -22.44 -6.89
CA MET A 363 -3.34 -22.18 -6.02
C MET A 363 -2.91 -20.71 -6.06
N THR A 364 -2.97 -20.06 -7.21
CA THR A 364 -2.73 -18.61 -7.31
C THR A 364 -3.74 -17.85 -6.45
N MET A 365 -5.02 -18.18 -6.51
CA MET A 365 -6.07 -17.57 -5.67
C MET A 365 -5.87 -17.86 -4.18
N LEU A 366 -5.47 -19.08 -3.84
CA LEU A 366 -5.18 -19.45 -2.46
C LEU A 366 -3.99 -18.65 -1.89
N CYS A 367 -2.95 -18.43 -2.70
CA CYS A 367 -1.81 -17.59 -2.34
C CYS A 367 -2.25 -16.14 -2.09
N ILE A 368 -3.05 -15.58 -2.99
CA ILE A 368 -3.60 -14.22 -2.88
C ILE A 368 -4.45 -14.07 -1.62
N GLY A 369 -5.37 -15.02 -1.36
CA GLY A 369 -6.20 -15.02 -0.17
C GLY A 369 -5.37 -15.10 1.11
N GLY A 370 -4.36 -15.99 1.13
CA GLY A 370 -3.40 -16.11 2.22
C GLY A 370 -2.69 -14.80 2.51
N TYR A 371 -2.15 -14.13 1.49
CA TYR A 371 -1.49 -12.83 1.61
C TYR A 371 -2.43 -11.73 2.13
N ALA A 372 -3.59 -11.58 1.47
CA ALA A 372 -4.57 -10.53 1.74
C ALA A 372 -5.13 -10.59 3.16
N MET A 373 -5.34 -11.81 3.67
CA MET A 373 -5.85 -12.05 5.02
C MET A 373 -4.77 -11.99 6.11
N SER A 374 -3.48 -11.83 5.74
CA SER A 374 -2.37 -11.86 6.68
C SER A 374 -1.35 -10.75 6.47
N ALA A 375 -0.30 -11.00 5.70
CA ALA A 375 0.87 -10.14 5.55
C ALA A 375 0.50 -8.75 5.03
N ALA A 376 -0.54 -8.63 4.20
CA ALA A 376 -0.96 -7.34 3.65
C ALA A 376 -1.37 -6.36 4.78
N PRO A 377 -2.42 -6.59 5.58
CA PRO A 377 -2.79 -5.66 6.66
C PRO A 377 -1.87 -5.76 7.89
N VAL A 378 -1.47 -6.96 8.30
CA VAL A 378 -0.86 -7.17 9.63
C VAL A 378 0.54 -6.55 9.73
N VAL A 379 1.32 -6.56 8.65
CA VAL A 379 2.67 -5.98 8.66
C VAL A 379 2.63 -4.46 8.86
N TRP A 380 1.69 -3.76 8.21
CA TRP A 380 1.51 -2.31 8.41
C TRP A 380 1.07 -1.99 9.83
N ILE A 381 0.14 -2.77 10.38
CA ILE A 381 -0.32 -2.63 11.76
C ILE A 381 0.84 -2.81 12.74
N LEU A 382 1.58 -3.92 12.65
CA LEU A 382 2.74 -4.19 13.50
C LEU A 382 3.80 -3.08 13.39
N CYS A 383 4.10 -2.60 12.18
CA CYS A 383 5.01 -1.48 11.98
C CYS A 383 4.55 -0.19 12.67
N SER A 384 3.25 0.03 12.83
CA SER A 384 2.75 1.19 13.58
C SER A 384 2.77 0.97 15.10
N GLU A 385 2.60 -0.27 15.56
CA GLU A 385 2.48 -0.63 16.97
C GLU A 385 3.85 -0.77 17.68
N ILE A 386 4.87 -1.34 17.00
CA ILE A 386 6.18 -1.62 17.62
C ILE A 386 7.13 -0.41 17.66
N GLN A 387 6.85 0.64 16.87
CA GLN A 387 7.75 1.79 16.75
C GLN A 387 7.55 2.74 17.95
N PRO A 388 8.63 3.12 18.66
CA PRO A 388 8.56 4.01 19.82
C PRO A 388 7.90 5.34 19.48
N LEU A 389 7.04 5.88 20.35
CA LEU A 389 6.24 7.08 20.05
C LEU A 389 7.12 8.28 19.66
N LYS A 390 8.26 8.48 20.34
CA LYS A 390 9.19 9.59 20.07
C LYS A 390 10.03 9.44 18.79
N CYS A 391 10.02 8.26 18.17
CA CYS A 391 10.78 7.91 16.97
C CYS A 391 9.89 7.34 15.84
N ARG A 392 8.56 7.35 16.02
CA ARG A 392 7.61 6.61 15.19
C ARG A 392 7.67 7.02 13.72
N ASP A 393 7.67 8.33 13.45
CA ASP A 393 7.67 8.86 12.09
C ASP A 393 8.94 8.43 11.32
N PHE A 394 10.10 8.44 12.00
CA PHE A 394 11.36 7.95 11.44
C PHE A 394 11.30 6.43 11.17
N GLY A 395 10.84 5.63 12.14
CA GLY A 395 10.73 4.19 11.99
C GLY A 395 9.77 3.76 10.87
N ILE A 396 8.63 4.43 10.74
CA ILE A 396 7.67 4.22 9.64
C ILE A 396 8.30 4.61 8.30
N THR A 397 9.04 5.71 8.23
CA THR A 397 9.73 6.12 6.99
C THR A 397 10.75 5.07 6.55
N CYS A 398 11.56 4.54 7.48
CA CYS A 398 12.52 3.47 7.18
C CYS A 398 11.83 2.18 6.71
N SER A 399 10.76 1.76 7.38
CA SER A 399 10.05 0.53 7.03
C SER A 399 9.32 0.66 5.68
N THR A 400 8.64 1.78 5.41
CA THR A 400 8.01 2.06 4.11
C THR A 400 9.03 2.16 2.99
N THR A 401 10.19 2.79 3.21
CA THR A 401 11.28 2.81 2.22
C THR A 401 11.77 1.39 1.92
N THR A 402 11.93 0.57 2.96
CA THR A 402 12.32 -0.84 2.81
C THR A 402 11.28 -1.62 2.01
N ASN A 403 9.99 -1.36 2.21
CA ASN A 403 8.92 -1.95 1.42
C ASN A 403 9.11 -1.67 -0.08
N TRP A 404 9.28 -0.39 -0.46
CA TRP A 404 9.44 -0.02 -1.86
C TRP A 404 10.73 -0.57 -2.49
N VAL A 405 11.83 -0.55 -1.75
CA VAL A 405 13.10 -1.13 -2.21
C VAL A 405 13.01 -2.65 -2.39
N ALA A 406 12.40 -3.37 -1.44
CA ALA A 406 12.20 -4.80 -1.56
C ALA A 406 11.25 -5.15 -2.71
N ASN A 407 10.19 -4.35 -2.92
CA ASN A 407 9.31 -4.51 -4.07
C ASN A 407 10.08 -4.31 -5.39
N MET A 408 10.91 -3.26 -5.47
CA MET A 408 11.77 -2.98 -6.63
C MET A 408 12.70 -4.15 -6.93
N ILE A 409 13.37 -4.70 -5.93
CA ILE A 409 14.26 -5.87 -6.09
C ILE A 409 13.51 -7.03 -6.72
N ILE A 410 12.31 -7.32 -6.24
CA ILE A 410 11.50 -8.45 -6.75
C ILE A 410 11.03 -8.17 -8.19
N GLY A 411 10.52 -6.97 -8.45
CA GLY A 411 10.11 -6.57 -9.80
C GLY A 411 11.27 -6.60 -10.82
N ALA A 412 12.48 -6.30 -10.36
CA ALA A 412 13.70 -6.25 -11.16
C ALA A 412 14.41 -7.60 -11.35
N THR A 413 13.99 -8.65 -10.64
CA THR A 413 14.70 -9.95 -10.65
C THR A 413 13.84 -11.13 -11.04
N PHE A 414 12.51 -10.97 -11.12
CA PHE A 414 11.60 -12.09 -11.35
C PHE A 414 11.81 -12.80 -12.69
N LEU A 415 11.93 -12.07 -13.81
CA LEU A 415 12.10 -12.71 -15.12
C LEU A 415 13.50 -13.33 -15.28
N SER A 416 14.50 -12.75 -14.62
CA SER A 416 15.87 -13.27 -14.51
C SER A 416 15.91 -14.57 -13.72
N LEU A 417 15.17 -14.66 -12.61
CA LEU A 417 14.97 -15.91 -11.87
C LEU A 417 14.24 -16.94 -12.74
N LEU A 418 13.18 -16.51 -13.42
CA LEU A 418 12.41 -17.37 -14.30
C LEU A 418 13.27 -17.98 -15.43
N GLY A 419 14.17 -17.19 -16.03
CA GLY A 419 15.07 -17.63 -17.08
C GLY A 419 16.24 -18.51 -16.59
N SER A 420 16.68 -18.34 -15.33
CA SER A 420 17.85 -19.05 -14.79
C SER A 420 17.49 -20.35 -14.08
N ILE A 421 16.51 -20.34 -13.17
CA ILE A 421 16.10 -21.50 -12.36
C ILE A 421 14.73 -22.06 -12.75
N GLY A 422 14.10 -21.50 -13.79
CA GLY A 422 12.79 -21.93 -14.29
C GLY A 422 11.62 -21.49 -13.41
N ALA A 423 10.40 -21.71 -13.92
CA ALA A 423 9.16 -21.36 -13.21
C ALA A 423 9.03 -22.09 -11.87
N ALA A 424 9.27 -23.40 -11.87
CA ALA A 424 9.18 -24.23 -10.68
C ALA A 424 10.18 -23.78 -9.60
N GLY A 425 11.46 -23.61 -9.98
CA GLY A 425 12.50 -23.16 -9.07
C GLY A 425 12.21 -21.77 -8.49
N THR A 426 11.68 -20.86 -9.31
CA THR A 426 11.30 -19.52 -8.85
C THR A 426 10.18 -19.55 -7.81
N PHE A 427 9.10 -20.30 -8.04
CA PHE A 427 8.02 -20.38 -7.04
C PHE A 427 8.42 -21.17 -5.79
N TRP A 428 9.29 -22.18 -5.91
CA TRP A 428 9.85 -22.89 -4.75
C TRP A 428 10.82 -22.04 -3.92
N LEU A 429 11.52 -21.09 -4.54
CA LEU A 429 12.29 -20.08 -3.80
C LEU A 429 11.36 -19.26 -2.91
N TYR A 430 10.22 -18.79 -3.43
CA TYR A 430 9.21 -18.10 -2.63
C TYR A 430 8.57 -19.00 -1.57
N THR A 431 8.37 -20.30 -1.85
CA THR A 431 7.99 -21.27 -0.81
C THR A 431 9.01 -21.28 0.33
N GLY A 432 10.30 -21.36 0.01
CA GLY A 432 11.40 -21.33 0.99
C GLY A 432 11.39 -20.04 1.82
N PHE A 433 11.20 -18.88 1.19
CA PHE A 433 11.05 -17.61 1.91
C PHE A 433 9.84 -17.61 2.84
N ASN A 434 8.67 -18.05 2.38
CA ASN A 434 7.47 -18.12 3.23
C ASN A 434 7.68 -19.06 4.43
N LEU A 435 8.34 -20.20 4.26
CA LEU A 435 8.70 -21.10 5.38
C LEU A 435 9.66 -20.42 6.38
N LEU A 436 10.69 -19.73 5.87
CA LEU A 436 11.59 -18.94 6.70
C LEU A 436 10.84 -17.83 7.46
N PHE A 437 9.86 -17.19 6.84
CA PHE A 437 9.04 -16.15 7.47
C PHE A 437 8.17 -16.68 8.60
N ILE A 438 7.70 -17.93 8.53
CA ILE A 438 7.05 -18.59 9.67
C ILE A 438 8.02 -18.68 10.85
N VAL A 439 9.25 -19.15 10.61
CA VAL A 439 10.30 -19.26 11.64
C VAL A 439 10.59 -17.89 12.25
N ILE A 440 10.86 -16.88 11.43
CA ILE A 440 11.10 -15.50 11.89
C ILE A 440 9.91 -14.97 12.71
N THR A 441 8.68 -15.21 12.25
CA THR A 441 7.46 -14.80 12.97
C THR A 441 7.37 -15.46 14.34
N VAL A 442 7.72 -16.74 14.47
CA VAL A 442 7.72 -17.45 15.75
C VAL A 442 8.76 -16.87 16.72
N TYR A 443 9.98 -16.60 16.25
CA TYR A 443 11.10 -16.25 17.12
C TYR A 443 11.30 -14.75 17.38
N LEU A 444 10.91 -13.86 16.45
CA LEU A 444 11.22 -12.43 16.51
C LEU A 444 9.99 -11.52 16.65
N VAL A 445 8.86 -11.90 16.05
CA VAL A 445 7.68 -11.03 15.98
C VAL A 445 6.87 -11.11 17.29
N PRO A 446 6.54 -9.97 17.93
CA PRO A 446 5.67 -9.93 19.10
C PRO A 446 4.20 -10.17 18.74
N GLU A 447 3.43 -10.66 19.70
CA GLU A 447 1.99 -10.44 19.70
C GLU A 447 1.70 -9.07 20.31
N THR A 448 0.87 -8.26 19.67
CA THR A 448 0.57 -6.88 20.08
C THR A 448 -0.92 -6.65 20.33
N LYS A 449 -1.77 -7.66 20.05
CA LYS A 449 -3.21 -7.59 20.26
C LYS A 449 -3.54 -7.23 21.71
N ASN A 450 -4.41 -6.23 21.89
CA ASN A 450 -4.92 -5.75 23.19
C ASN A 450 -3.83 -5.22 24.15
N VAL A 451 -2.67 -4.83 23.63
CA VAL A 451 -1.58 -4.22 24.42
C VAL A 451 -1.49 -2.74 24.07
N THR A 452 -1.38 -1.88 25.09
CA THR A 452 -1.21 -0.44 24.86
C THR A 452 0.17 -0.14 24.28
N LEU A 453 0.25 0.89 23.43
CA LEU A 453 1.49 1.32 22.78
C LEU A 453 2.56 1.73 23.80
N GLU A 454 2.12 2.34 24.90
CA GLU A 454 2.96 2.77 26.01
C GLU A 454 3.58 1.57 26.74
N ARG A 455 2.84 0.45 26.87
CA ARG A 455 3.36 -0.78 27.46
C ARG A 455 4.38 -1.44 26.55
N ILE A 456 4.10 -1.50 25.24
CA ILE A 456 5.05 -2.00 24.23
C ILE A 456 6.35 -1.18 24.27
N GLU A 457 6.24 0.15 24.29
CA GLU A 457 7.40 1.05 24.37
C GLU A 457 8.14 0.88 25.69
N ARG A 458 7.44 0.76 26.83
CA ARG A 458 8.08 0.51 28.13
C ARG A 458 8.88 -0.79 28.13
N ASN A 459 8.29 -1.89 27.64
CA ASN A 459 8.95 -3.18 27.56
C ASN A 459 10.17 -3.11 26.62
N LEU A 460 10.04 -2.42 25.48
CA LEU A 460 11.15 -2.19 24.56
C LEU A 460 12.28 -1.40 25.23
N MET A 461 11.95 -0.33 25.96
CA MET A 461 12.92 0.53 26.63
C MET A 461 13.59 -0.18 27.82
N ALA A 462 12.89 -1.12 28.47
CA ALA A 462 13.43 -2.01 29.49
C ALA A 462 14.39 -3.08 28.92
N GLY A 463 14.49 -3.21 27.59
CA GLY A 463 15.42 -4.13 26.93
C GLY A 463 14.85 -5.53 26.68
N GLU A 464 13.56 -5.73 26.90
CA GLU A 464 12.88 -7.02 26.68
C GLU A 464 13.13 -7.59 25.27
N LYS A 465 12.99 -8.90 25.14
CA LYS A 465 13.12 -9.57 23.82
C LYS A 465 11.99 -9.08 22.90
N LEU A 466 12.30 -8.91 21.62
CA LEU A 466 11.33 -8.34 20.65
C LEU A 466 10.03 -9.15 20.56
N ARG A 467 10.13 -10.48 20.67
CA ARG A 467 8.97 -11.39 20.65
C ARG A 467 8.07 -11.27 21.88
N ASP A 468 8.59 -10.71 22.97
CA ASP A 468 7.96 -10.64 24.29
C ASP A 468 7.43 -9.22 24.59
N LEU A 469 7.52 -8.28 23.63
CA LEU A 469 7.12 -6.89 23.83
C LEU A 469 5.65 -6.69 24.23
N GLY A 470 4.75 -7.57 23.79
CA GLY A 470 3.34 -7.50 24.17
C GLY A 470 2.97 -8.27 25.44
N ARG A 471 3.95 -8.80 26.18
CA ARG A 471 3.67 -9.53 27.42
C ARG A 471 3.45 -8.65 28.64
#